data_AF-A0A6G0UZQ3-F1
#
_entry.id   AF-A0A6G0UZQ3-F1
#
_cell.length_a   1.000
_cell.length_b   1.000
_cell.length_c   1.000
_cell.angle_alpha   90.00
_cell.angle_beta   90.00
_cell.angle_gamma   90.00
#
_symmetry.space_group_name_H-M   'P 1'
#
loop_
_entity.id
_entity.type
_entity.pdbx_description
1 polymer ?
#
loop_
_entity_poly.entity_id
_entity_poly.type
_entity_poly.pdbx_seq_one_letter_code
_entity_poly.pdbx_strand_id
1 'polypeptide(L)' 'MWATVRSFGTLARLQNICRSILLPQEVNHVQKSGFKVKTYLKLRCKHCYFVRVNGRLHVECRAIARHQAREPFDVKKLW' A
#
# COMPACT_ATOMS: atom_id res chain seq x y z
N MET A 1 -61.09 -2.59 -18.12
CA MET A 1 -59.87 -1.76 -18.02
C MET A 1 -58.93 -2.41 -17.01
N TRP A 2 -58.00 -3.25 -17.45
CA TRP A 2 -56.89 -3.76 -16.61
C TRP A 2 -55.59 -3.18 -17.15
N ALA A 3 -54.88 -2.42 -16.31
CA ALA A 3 -53.61 -1.81 -16.67
C ALA A 3 -52.48 -2.83 -16.44
N THR A 4 -51.91 -3.35 -17.52
CA THR A 4 -50.67 -4.12 -17.46
C THR A 4 -49.51 -3.14 -17.27
N VAL A 5 -49.05 -3.00 -16.03
CA VAL A 5 -47.82 -2.25 -15.74
C VAL A 5 -46.63 -3.06 -16.24
N ARG A 6 -46.10 -2.67 -17.41
CA ARG A 6 -44.79 -3.12 -17.90
C ARG A 6 -43.70 -2.37 -17.12
N SER A 7 -43.23 -2.94 -16.02
CA SER A 7 -41.98 -2.50 -15.38
C SER A 7 -40.79 -3.03 -16.20
N PHE A 8 -40.43 -2.28 -17.25
CA PHE A 8 -39.09 -2.37 -17.85
C PHE A 8 -38.13 -1.52 -17.03
N GLY A 9 -37.05 -2.13 -16.52
CA GLY A 9 -35.83 -1.39 -16.20
C GLY A 9 -35.34 -1.42 -14.76
N THR A 10 -34.94 -2.58 -14.23
CA THR A 10 -34.05 -2.62 -13.05
C THR A 10 -32.94 -3.67 -13.10
N LEU A 11 -32.89 -4.56 -14.10
CA LEU A 11 -31.92 -5.68 -14.08
C LEU A 11 -30.53 -5.34 -14.64
N ALA A 12 -30.37 -4.27 -15.42
CA ALA A 12 -29.07 -3.92 -16.02
C ALA A 12 -28.09 -3.23 -15.05
N ARG A 13 -28.57 -2.64 -13.95
CA ARG A 13 -27.73 -1.87 -13.01
C ARG A 13 -27.07 -2.72 -11.94
N LEU A 14 -27.73 -3.80 -11.51
CA LEU A 14 -27.19 -4.74 -10.51
C LEU A 14 -26.04 -5.60 -11.07
N GLN A 15 -26.05 -5.93 -12.37
CA GLN A 15 -25.01 -6.75 -12.99
C GLN A 15 -23.62 -6.08 -13.02
N ASN A 16 -23.56 -4.75 -13.08
CA ASN A 16 -22.29 -4.02 -13.22
C ASN A 16 -21.52 -3.88 -11.89
N ILE A 17 -22.22 -3.85 -10.75
CA ILE A 17 -21.58 -3.77 -9.43
C ILE A 17 -20.81 -5.07 -9.15
N CYS A 18 -21.44 -6.23 -9.38
CA CYS A 18 -20.82 -7.53 -9.13
C CYS A 18 -19.56 -7.75 -9.99
N ARG A 19 -19.50 -7.23 -11.23
CA ARG A 19 -18.33 -7.37 -12.10
C ARG A 19 -17.10 -6.63 -11.57
N SER A 20 -17.28 -5.44 -10.98
CA SER A 20 -16.16 -4.64 -10.45
C SER A 20 -15.44 -5.28 -9.25
N ILE A 21 -16.13 -6.17 -8.51
CA ILE A 21 -15.57 -6.87 -7.35
C ILE A 21 -14.87 -8.18 -7.78
N LEU A 22 -15.36 -8.82 -8.84
CA LEU A 22 -14.87 -10.12 -9.30
C LEU A 22 -13.69 -10.05 -10.28
N LEU A 23 -13.36 -8.86 -10.80
CA LEU A 23 -12.20 -8.64 -11.64
C LEU A 23 -10.98 -8.35 -10.76
N PRO A 24 -9.86 -9.08 -10.93
CA PRO A 24 -8.61 -8.75 -10.25
C PRO A 24 -8.24 -7.31 -10.56
N GLN A 25 -8.17 -6.47 -9.54
CA GLN A 25 -7.60 -5.14 -9.70
C GLN A 25 -6.11 -5.32 -10.03
N GLU A 26 -5.72 -4.95 -11.25
CA GLU A 26 -4.33 -4.87 -11.72
C GLU A 26 -3.56 -3.91 -10.80
N VAL A 27 -3.01 -4.45 -9.72
CA VAL A 27 -2.11 -3.73 -8.82
C VAL A 27 -0.82 -3.52 -9.56
N ASN A 28 -0.66 -2.32 -10.13
CA ASN A 28 0.60 -1.86 -10.69
C ASN A 28 1.68 -1.89 -9.58
N HIS A 29 2.42 -2.99 -9.52
CA HIS A 29 3.47 -3.20 -8.53
C HIS A 29 4.70 -2.38 -8.93
N VAL A 30 4.71 -1.11 -8.53
CA VAL A 30 5.87 -0.23 -8.74
C VAL A 30 7.02 -0.76 -7.91
N GLN A 31 8.08 -1.26 -8.57
CA GLN A 31 9.31 -1.65 -7.91
C GLN A 31 9.97 -0.42 -7.27
N LYS A 32 9.78 -0.24 -5.97
CA LYS A 32 10.54 0.75 -5.19
C LYS A 32 11.89 0.14 -4.81
N SER A 33 12.95 0.91 -4.96
CA SER A 33 14.28 0.55 -4.44
C SER A 33 14.15 0.25 -2.94
N GLY A 34 14.57 -0.93 -2.52
CA GLY A 34 14.45 -1.37 -1.12
C GLY A 34 15.35 -0.59 -0.17
N PHE A 35 15.02 -0.64 1.13
CA PHE A 35 15.82 -0.02 2.19
C PHE A 35 17.20 -0.66 2.31
N LYS A 36 18.26 0.15 2.45
CA LYS A 36 19.59 -0.37 2.78
C LYS A 36 19.66 -0.75 4.27
N VAL A 37 19.99 -2.00 4.56
CA VAL A 37 20.14 -2.46 5.95
C VAL A 37 21.42 -1.89 6.57
N LYS A 38 21.33 -1.29 7.76
CA LYS A 38 22.46 -0.72 8.50
C LYS A 38 22.25 -0.84 10.01
N THR A 39 23.31 -1.15 10.74
CA THR A 39 23.32 -1.16 12.21
C THR A 39 23.16 0.24 12.81
N TYR A 40 23.83 1.22 12.21
CA TYR A 40 23.74 2.63 12.63
C TYR A 40 23.03 3.45 11.57
N LEU A 41 21.89 4.03 11.95
CA LEU A 41 21.09 4.90 11.11
C LEU A 41 21.44 6.36 11.34
N LYS A 42 21.50 7.14 10.26
CA LYS A 42 21.76 8.58 10.30
C LYS A 42 20.92 9.31 9.25
N LEU A 43 20.44 10.49 9.61
CA LEU A 43 19.81 11.42 8.68
C LEU A 43 20.89 12.04 7.78
N ARG A 44 20.61 12.15 6.48
CA ARG A 44 21.56 12.71 5.50
C ARG A 44 21.10 14.02 4.89
N CYS A 45 19.81 14.34 5.02
CA CYS A 45 19.22 15.56 4.50
C CYS A 45 18.05 15.98 5.39
N LYS A 46 17.56 17.22 5.19
CA LYS A 46 16.42 17.81 5.92
C LYS A 46 15.09 17.06 5.75
N HIS A 47 14.97 16.24 4.70
CA HIS A 47 13.77 15.44 4.43
C HIS A 47 13.85 14.01 4.99
N CYS A 48 14.97 13.63 5.59
CA CYS A 48 15.09 12.35 6.27
C CYS A 48 14.41 12.42 7.63
N TYR A 49 13.66 11.39 7.99
CA TYR A 49 13.09 11.24 9.33
C TYR A 49 13.19 9.79 9.80
N PHE A 50 13.19 9.62 11.12
CA PHE A 50 13.13 8.31 11.76
C PHE A 50 11.69 7.86 11.91
N VAL A 51 11.44 6.57 11.67
CA VAL A 51 10.15 5.93 11.92
C VAL A 51 10.39 4.53 12.47
N ARG A 52 9.58 4.08 13.42
CA ARG A 52 9.60 2.69 13.90
C ARG A 52 8.52 1.89 13.20
N VAL A 53 8.92 0.81 12.52
CA VAL A 53 8.02 -0.09 11.80
C VAL A 53 8.36 -1.52 12.20
N ASN A 54 7.37 -2.29 12.66
CA ASN A 54 7.53 -3.69 13.07
C ASN A 54 8.72 -3.91 14.04
N GLY A 55 8.88 -3.00 15.02
CA GLY A 55 9.94 -3.09 16.03
C GLY A 55 11.34 -2.68 15.56
N ARG A 56 11.51 -2.22 14.32
CA ARG A 56 12.81 -1.78 13.77
C ARG A 56 12.80 -0.28 13.51
N LEU A 57 13.92 0.38 13.76
CA LEU A 57 14.11 1.76 13.35
C LEU A 57 14.40 1.82 11.84
N HIS A 58 13.72 2.73 11.16
CA HIS A 58 13.87 3.01 9.75
C HIS A 58 14.21 4.51 9.58
N VAL A 59 15.01 4.82 8.58
CA VAL A 59 15.17 6.17 8.03
C VAL A 59 14.40 6.19 6.73
N GLU A 60 13.38 7.05 6.65
CA GLU A 60 12.66 7.33 5.42
C GLU A 60 13.07 8.70 4.87
N CYS A 61 12.91 8.87 3.57
CA CYS A 61 13.21 10.12 2.89
C CYS A 61 12.26 10.24 1.70
N ARG A 62 11.55 11.37 1.63
CA ARG A 62 10.61 11.66 0.53
C ARG A 62 11.30 12.26 -0.70
N ALA A 63 12.48 12.86 -0.51
CA ALA A 63 13.23 13.50 -1.59
C ALA A 63 14.17 12.54 -2.33
N ILE A 64 14.90 11.69 -1.59
CA ILE A 64 15.97 10.84 -2.13
C ILE A 64 15.83 9.41 -1.60
N ALA A 65 15.45 8.48 -2.48
CA ALA A 65 15.26 7.07 -2.14
C ALA A 65 16.54 6.40 -1.60
N ARG A 66 17.73 6.80 -2.08
CA ARG A 66 19.03 6.25 -1.62
C ARG A 66 19.34 6.52 -0.13
N HIS A 67 18.62 7.43 0.51
CA HIS A 67 18.75 7.69 1.94
C HIS A 67 17.98 6.69 2.80
N GLN A 68 17.05 5.94 2.21
CA GLN A 68 16.22 5.00 2.92
C GLN A 68 17.07 3.84 3.46
N ALA A 69 17.03 3.67 4.77
CA ALA A 69 17.79 2.63 5.47
C ALA A 69 16.96 2.05 6.62
N ARG A 70 17.25 0.81 7.00
CA ARG A 70 16.56 0.13 8.12
C ARG A 70 17.53 -0.64 8.99
N GLU A 71 17.18 -0.80 10.26
CA GLU A 71 17.93 -1.68 11.16
C GLU A 71 17.92 -3.13 10.66
N PRO A 72 19.00 -3.90 10.95
CA PRO A 72 19.00 -5.33 10.71
C PRO A 72 17.86 -5.99 11.48
N PHE A 73 17.31 -7.06 10.90
CA PHE A 73 16.39 -7.89 11.65
C PHE A 73 17.17 -8.65 12.70
N ASP A 74 16.82 -8.46 13.97
CA ASP A 74 17.35 -9.28 15.04
C ASP A 74 16.19 -9.97 15.73
N VAL A 75 16.06 -11.27 15.50
CA VAL A 75 15.02 -12.09 16.11
C VAL A 75 15.19 -12.10 17.63
N LYS A 76 16.43 -11.97 18.13
CA LYS A 76 16.73 -12.00 19.57
C LYS A 76 16.24 -10.77 20.34
N LYS A 77 15.84 -9.70 19.65
CA LYS A 77 15.28 -8.49 20.26
C LYS A 77 13.74 -8.51 20.35
N LEU A 78 13.10 -9.60 19.94
CA LEU A 78 11.65 -9.74 19.95
C LEU A 78 11.09 -10.42 21.21
N TRP A 79 11.96 -11.00 22.04
CA TRP A 79 11.65 -11.71 23.28
C TRP A 79 12.52 -11.20 24.43
#